data_AF-A0A3G9JN91-F1
#
_entry.id   AF-A0A3G9JN91-F1
#
_cell.length_a   1.000
_cell.length_b   1.000
_cell.length_c   1.000
_cell.angle_alpha   90.00
_cell.angle_beta   90.00
_cell.angle_gamma   90.00
#
_symmetry.space_group_name_H-M   'P 1'
#
loop_
_entity.id
_entity.type
_entity.pdbx_description
1 polymer ?
#
loop_
_entity_poly.entity_id
_entity_poly.type
_entity_poly.pdbx_seq_one_letter_code
_entity_poly.pdbx_strand_id
1 'polypeptide(L)'
;MKRVLIMAMTAILLLIMSVGSVSAASAAKQIHVDLNGKEVVFPAPPVVLSGKTFVEFRTLFTALGYKIDYVAATKKIKATSSERTIEMGTTGSTALVNGSPVPVNGEMIIINGRTLVGVRFIATLSDKNVEWNAAKQTVFITDKRPTKAQTAAIFDVLDKLAAAEAANDAAGYASLFYSQYHDRDEIKANMEAQFAISQIKTTYIDKTIDTYSNSEAVVVTTEQIKKISGSGFYPNNESEYVYTLRKEKTGEWRILSIDQQSFTVTDVDSLWKQEVQAPDADKTAINALLNDQIKAINSSNIDAYRATLNPSADGLEDDIVDMKSAFDAITLTMTLEKSAIVELNDNSAVLLTQMTINQKDDQDSFTYRTITEMYLTKKDGKWVFELSPTDLYAEDL
;
A
#
# COMPACT_ATOMS: atom_id res chain seq x y z
N MET A 1 -18.26 43.08 -78.73
CA MET A 1 -18.44 43.49 -77.31
C MET A 1 -18.33 42.29 -76.35
N LYS A 2 -17.20 41.57 -76.34
CA LYS A 2 -16.89 40.48 -75.38
C LYS A 2 -15.38 40.34 -75.11
N ARG A 3 -14.62 41.43 -75.26
CA ARG A 3 -13.14 41.43 -75.10
C ARG A 3 -12.57 42.62 -74.29
N VAL A 4 -13.43 43.39 -73.63
CA VAL A 4 -13.01 44.57 -72.83
C VAL A 4 -13.47 44.47 -71.36
N LEU A 5 -14.12 43.36 -70.96
CA LEU A 5 -14.62 43.15 -69.60
C LEU A 5 -13.79 42.18 -68.72
N ILE A 6 -12.64 41.69 -69.22
CA ILE A 6 -11.78 40.72 -68.49
C ILE A 6 -10.45 41.38 -68.03
N MET A 7 -10.27 42.69 -68.25
CA MET A 7 -9.09 43.44 -67.79
C MET A 7 -9.39 44.45 -66.65
N ALA A 8 -10.63 44.49 -66.15
CA ALA A 8 -11.03 45.37 -65.04
C ALA A 8 -11.28 44.61 -63.72
N MET A 9 -11.10 43.28 -63.70
CA MET A 9 -11.36 42.42 -62.53
C MET A 9 -10.13 41.65 -62.02
N THR A 10 -8.94 42.02 -62.51
CA THR A 10 -7.64 41.45 -62.08
C THR A 10 -6.70 42.50 -61.48
N ALA A 11 -7.12 43.77 -61.41
CA ALA A 11 -6.36 44.87 -60.81
C ALA A 11 -6.84 45.26 -59.39
N ILE A 12 -7.88 44.61 -58.87
CA ILE A 12 -8.37 44.76 -57.48
C ILE A 12 -7.85 43.63 -56.56
N LEU A 13 -7.11 42.65 -57.11
CA LEU A 13 -6.50 41.55 -56.34
C LEU A 13 -5.02 41.79 -55.95
N LEU A 14 -4.47 42.98 -56.22
CA LEU A 14 -3.05 43.30 -56.03
C LEU A 14 -2.79 44.48 -55.07
N LEU A 15 -3.78 44.93 -54.31
CA LEU A 15 -3.65 46.09 -53.42
C LEU A 15 -4.13 45.86 -51.98
N ILE A 16 -3.87 44.67 -51.40
CA ILE A 16 -4.06 44.41 -49.95
C ILE A 16 -2.82 43.72 -49.30
N MET A 17 -1.75 43.43 -50.05
CA MET A 17 -0.54 42.84 -49.46
C MET A 17 0.45 43.91 -49.01
N SER A 18 0.12 44.62 -47.94
CA SER A 18 1.12 45.32 -47.13
C SER A 18 0.69 45.44 -45.68
N VAL A 19 1.61 45.01 -44.81
CA VAL A 19 1.77 45.33 -43.38
C VAL A 19 0.73 44.81 -42.41
N GLY A 20 0.87 43.51 -42.12
CA GLY A 20 0.55 42.94 -40.82
C GLY A 20 1.63 41.97 -40.40
N SER A 21 2.83 42.48 -40.06
CA SER A 21 3.80 41.68 -39.30
C SER A 21 3.21 41.46 -37.92
N VAL A 22 2.39 40.43 -37.78
CA VAL A 22 2.02 39.90 -36.46
C VAL A 22 3.32 39.38 -35.89
N SER A 23 3.94 40.17 -35.03
CA SER A 23 5.01 39.67 -34.17
C SER A 23 4.37 38.54 -33.38
N ALA A 24 4.70 37.29 -33.73
CA ALA A 24 4.40 36.16 -32.89
C ALA A 24 5.15 36.42 -31.58
N ALA A 25 4.42 36.91 -30.57
CA ALA A 25 4.92 36.92 -29.22
C ALA A 25 5.28 35.47 -28.91
N SER A 26 6.58 35.19 -28.80
CA SER A 26 7.10 33.91 -28.33
C SER A 26 6.41 33.65 -26.99
N ALA A 27 5.45 32.74 -26.96
CA ALA A 27 4.87 32.27 -25.71
C ALA A 27 6.04 31.83 -24.83
N ALA A 28 6.17 32.44 -23.65
CA ALA A 28 7.19 32.05 -22.70
C ALA A 28 7.00 30.54 -22.44
N LYS A 29 8.03 29.74 -22.70
CA LYS A 29 7.94 28.30 -22.49
C LYS A 29 7.65 28.05 -21.02
N GLN A 30 6.50 27.46 -20.73
CA GLN A 30 6.10 27.12 -19.38
C GLN A 30 7.05 26.07 -18.83
N ILE A 31 7.52 26.29 -17.61
CA ILE A 31 8.40 25.35 -16.91
C ILE A 31 7.52 24.46 -16.03
N HIS A 32 7.79 23.15 -16.11
CA HIS A 32 7.12 22.13 -15.32
C HIS A 32 8.05 21.59 -14.24
N VAL A 33 7.49 21.04 -13.17
CA VAL A 33 8.24 20.30 -12.15
C VAL A 33 7.57 18.95 -11.97
N ASP A 34 8.37 17.90 -12.08
CA ASP A 34 7.98 16.52 -11.84
C ASP A 34 8.67 16.05 -10.56
N LEU A 35 7.88 15.57 -9.61
CA LEU A 35 8.36 14.99 -8.36
C LEU A 35 8.01 13.50 -8.38
N ASN A 36 9.03 12.65 -8.50
CA ASN A 36 8.88 11.19 -8.57
C ASN A 36 7.83 10.74 -9.60
N GLY A 37 7.82 11.33 -10.80
CA GLY A 37 6.89 11.00 -11.88
C GLY A 37 5.52 11.67 -11.79
N LYS A 38 5.29 12.53 -10.78
CA LYS A 38 4.04 13.28 -10.60
C LYS A 38 4.28 14.77 -10.80
N GLU A 39 3.49 15.40 -11.66
CA GLU A 39 3.57 16.85 -11.90
C GLU A 39 3.14 17.66 -10.67
N VAL A 40 3.92 18.66 -10.30
CA VAL A 40 3.62 19.60 -9.22
C VAL A 40 3.05 20.89 -9.82
N VAL A 41 1.81 21.21 -9.46
CA VAL A 41 1.14 22.44 -9.91
C VAL A 41 1.43 23.58 -8.94
N PHE A 42 1.95 24.69 -9.47
CA PHE A 42 2.30 25.86 -8.66
C PHE A 42 1.27 26.99 -8.79
N PRO A 43 0.82 27.58 -7.67
CA PRO A 43 0.03 28.82 -7.67
C PRO A 43 0.74 30.00 -8.33
N ALA A 44 2.08 30.04 -8.27
CA ALA A 44 2.92 30.96 -9.03
C ALA A 44 3.81 30.16 -9.98
N PRO A 45 3.78 30.42 -11.29
CA PRO A 45 4.52 29.62 -12.26
C PRO A 45 6.01 29.69 -11.96
N PRO A 46 6.78 28.60 -12.18
CA PRO A 46 8.22 28.67 -12.07
C PRO A 46 8.81 29.72 -13.03
N VAL A 47 9.86 30.40 -12.59
CA VAL A 47 10.47 31.52 -13.34
C VAL A 47 11.94 31.28 -13.61
N VAL A 48 12.45 31.77 -14.74
CA VAL A 48 13.89 31.84 -15.01
C VAL A 48 14.39 33.24 -14.74
N LEU A 49 15.37 33.38 -13.85
CA LEU A 49 16.04 34.64 -13.54
C LEU A 49 17.54 34.45 -13.58
N SER A 50 18.22 35.26 -14.38
CA SER A 50 19.68 35.19 -14.57
C SER A 50 20.18 33.77 -14.90
N GLY A 51 19.42 33.03 -15.71
CA GLY A 51 19.75 31.66 -16.11
C GLY A 51 19.49 30.59 -15.03
N LYS A 52 18.85 30.94 -13.91
CA LYS A 52 18.45 29.99 -12.86
C LYS A 52 16.93 29.85 -12.83
N THR A 53 16.45 28.63 -12.66
CA THR A 53 15.02 28.34 -12.46
C THR A 53 14.67 28.43 -10.99
N PHE A 54 13.59 29.11 -10.67
CA PHE A 54 13.04 29.26 -9.33
C PHE A 54 11.60 28.76 -9.27
N VAL A 55 11.25 28.10 -8.17
CA VAL A 55 9.91 27.54 -7.89
C VAL A 55 9.42 28.00 -6.53
N GLU A 56 8.11 28.01 -6.30
CA GLU A 56 7.58 28.40 -4.99
C GLU A 56 7.96 27.40 -3.90
N PHE A 57 8.66 27.88 -2.87
CA PHE A 57 9.17 27.04 -1.79
C PHE A 57 8.06 26.26 -1.08
N ARG A 58 6.99 26.96 -0.67
CA ARG A 58 5.92 26.35 0.13
C ARG A 58 5.27 25.17 -0.61
N THR A 59 4.87 25.39 -1.86
CA THR A 59 4.18 24.38 -2.67
C THR A 59 5.06 23.13 -2.86
N LEU A 60 6.33 23.31 -3.22
CA LEU A 60 7.20 22.16 -3.43
C LEU A 60 7.51 21.41 -2.12
N PHE A 61 7.82 22.11 -1.04
CA PHE A 61 8.17 21.43 0.22
C PHE A 61 6.96 20.76 0.88
N THR A 62 5.75 21.30 0.71
CA THR A 62 4.53 20.57 1.06
C THR A 62 4.36 19.30 0.22
N ALA A 63 4.59 19.36 -1.09
CA ALA A 63 4.57 18.17 -1.95
C ALA A 63 5.65 17.12 -1.57
N LEU A 64 6.78 17.57 -1.02
CA LEU A 64 7.83 16.73 -0.43
C LEU A 64 7.51 16.23 1.00
N GLY A 65 6.29 16.45 1.51
CA GLY A 65 5.85 15.96 2.82
C GLY A 65 6.27 16.81 4.02
N TYR A 66 6.74 18.05 3.81
CA TYR A 66 7.09 18.95 4.92
C TYR A 66 5.89 19.75 5.41
N LYS A 67 5.77 19.88 6.73
CA LYS A 67 4.96 20.90 7.39
C LYS A 67 5.72 22.23 7.38
N ILE A 68 5.09 23.30 6.88
CA ILE A 68 5.72 24.62 6.70
C ILE A 68 5.10 25.68 7.61
N ASP A 69 5.86 26.10 8.62
CA ASP A 69 5.51 27.16 9.56
C ASP A 69 6.27 28.46 9.24
N TYR A 70 5.60 29.61 9.36
CA TYR A 70 6.24 30.93 9.25
C TYR A 70 6.20 31.64 10.60
N VAL A 71 7.36 31.87 11.19
CA VAL A 71 7.53 32.56 12.46
C VAL A 71 7.66 34.06 12.18
N ALA A 72 6.54 34.78 12.26
CA ALA A 72 6.47 36.20 11.92
C ALA A 72 7.42 37.08 12.76
N ALA A 73 7.55 36.78 14.06
CA ALA A 73 8.41 37.53 14.99
C ALA A 73 9.87 37.57 14.54
N THR A 74 10.37 36.48 13.94
CA THR A 74 11.76 36.36 13.47
C THR A 74 11.89 36.37 11.95
N LYS A 75 10.77 36.51 11.22
CA LYS A 75 10.68 36.37 9.76
C LYS A 75 11.38 35.11 9.23
N LYS A 76 11.21 34.00 9.95
CA LYS A 76 11.81 32.70 9.60
C LYS A 76 10.75 31.74 9.08
N ILE A 77 11.10 31.00 8.04
CA ILE A 77 10.38 29.83 7.57
C ILE A 77 11.00 28.61 8.26
N LYS A 78 10.16 27.75 8.84
CA LYS A 78 10.54 26.47 9.40
C LYS A 78 9.78 25.37 8.67
N ALA A 79 10.50 24.53 7.95
CA ALA A 79 9.95 23.35 7.28
C ALA A 79 10.39 22.10 8.04
N THR A 80 9.44 21.25 8.43
CA THR A 80 9.73 20.04 9.22
C THR A 80 9.08 18.83 8.56
N SER A 81 9.86 17.77 8.32
CA SER A 81 9.39 16.43 7.97
C SER A 81 9.81 15.43 9.05
N SER A 82 9.48 14.16 8.87
CA SER A 82 10.01 13.06 9.71
C SER A 82 11.54 12.94 9.65
N GLU A 83 12.17 13.44 8.59
CA GLU A 83 13.60 13.23 8.31
C GLU A 83 14.46 14.48 8.53
N ARG A 84 13.89 15.67 8.26
CA ARG A 84 14.67 16.90 8.22
C ARG A 84 13.90 18.09 8.78
N THR A 85 14.65 18.98 9.43
CA THR A 85 14.21 20.33 9.77
C THR A 85 15.03 21.34 8.97
N ILE A 86 14.34 22.26 8.30
CA ILE A 86 14.95 23.35 7.55
C ILE A 86 14.47 24.66 8.17
N GLU A 87 15.39 25.51 8.59
CA GLU A 87 15.09 26.86 9.08
C GLU A 87 15.79 27.90 8.23
N MET A 88 15.07 28.90 7.74
CA MET A 88 15.66 29.94 6.90
C MET A 88 14.94 31.27 7.06
N GLY A 89 15.71 32.36 7.04
CA GLY A 89 15.16 33.72 7.00
C GLY A 89 14.78 34.12 5.57
N THR A 90 13.76 34.97 5.43
CA THR A 90 13.30 35.45 4.11
C THR A 90 14.28 36.38 3.38
N THR A 91 15.29 36.90 4.08
CA THR A 91 16.34 37.79 3.54
C THR A 91 17.76 37.39 3.97
N GLY A 92 17.91 36.22 4.60
CA GLY A 92 19.19 35.76 5.15
C GLY A 92 20.08 35.08 4.10
N SER A 93 21.40 35.15 4.31
CA SER A 93 22.39 34.45 3.47
C SER A 93 22.63 32.99 3.89
N THR A 94 21.99 32.53 4.97
CA THR A 94 22.20 31.20 5.57
C THR A 94 20.87 30.55 5.93
N ALA A 95 20.73 29.28 5.58
CA ALA A 95 19.70 28.37 6.04
C ALA A 95 20.32 27.37 7.04
N LEU A 96 19.51 26.75 7.89
CA LEU A 96 19.91 25.65 8.76
C LEU A 96 19.20 24.39 8.28
N VAL A 97 19.95 23.33 7.98
CA VAL A 97 19.41 22.00 7.68
C VAL A 97 19.84 21.07 8.80
N ASN A 98 18.89 20.54 9.57
CA ASN A 98 19.15 19.78 10.79
C ASN A 98 20.11 20.51 11.75
N GLY A 99 19.93 21.83 11.87
CA GLY A 99 20.78 22.71 12.69
C GLY A 99 22.13 23.08 12.08
N SER A 100 22.53 22.46 10.96
CA SER A 100 23.80 22.75 10.29
C SER A 100 23.66 23.92 9.29
N PRO A 101 24.56 24.92 9.31
CA PRO A 101 24.45 26.08 8.43
C PRO A 101 24.77 25.73 6.97
N VAL A 102 23.91 26.19 6.06
CA VAL A 102 24.02 26.04 4.61
C VAL A 102 23.89 27.42 3.95
N PRO A 103 24.85 27.84 3.10
CA PRO A 103 24.78 29.13 2.43
C PRO A 103 23.68 29.15 1.36
N VAL A 104 22.90 30.24 1.32
CA VAL A 104 21.77 30.43 0.38
C VAL A 104 22.24 31.06 -0.93
N ASN A 105 23.23 31.96 -0.92
CA ASN A 105 23.89 32.52 -2.11
C ASN A 105 22.96 32.97 -3.26
N GLY A 106 21.87 33.68 -2.95
CA GLY A 106 20.93 34.18 -3.97
C GLY A 106 20.03 33.10 -4.59
N GLU A 107 19.95 31.93 -3.98
CA GLU A 107 19.03 30.85 -4.34
C GLU A 107 17.64 31.04 -3.72
N MET A 108 17.36 32.21 -3.12
CA MET A 108 16.05 32.60 -2.64
C MET A 108 15.73 34.04 -3.02
N ILE A 109 14.51 34.25 -3.47
CA ILE A 109 13.99 35.56 -3.86
C ILE A 109 12.52 35.67 -3.46
N ILE A 110 12.03 36.90 -3.28
CA ILE A 110 10.62 37.17 -3.06
C ILE A 110 10.05 37.85 -4.30
N ILE A 111 9.03 37.26 -4.90
CA ILE A 111 8.28 37.85 -6.01
C ILE A 111 6.81 37.84 -5.64
N ASN A 112 6.18 39.02 -5.68
CA ASN A 112 4.76 39.20 -5.37
C ASN A 112 4.33 38.57 -4.02
N GLY A 113 5.18 38.72 -2.99
CA GLY A 113 4.93 38.19 -1.65
C GLY A 113 5.15 36.68 -1.49
N ARG A 114 5.60 35.97 -2.54
CA ARG A 114 5.93 34.54 -2.49
C ARG A 114 7.44 34.34 -2.45
N THR A 115 7.89 33.44 -1.58
CA THR A 115 9.28 33.01 -1.54
C THR A 115 9.51 31.96 -2.61
N LEU A 116 10.38 32.27 -3.57
CA LEU A 116 10.83 31.34 -4.58
C LEU A 116 12.23 30.86 -4.25
N VAL A 117 12.50 29.59 -4.51
CA VAL A 117 13.76 28.91 -4.24
C VAL A 117 14.34 28.34 -5.53
N GLY A 118 15.65 28.46 -5.70
CA GLY A 118 16.37 27.92 -6.84
C GLY A 118 16.31 26.38 -6.85
N VAL A 119 16.02 25.81 -8.01
CA VAL A 119 15.81 24.34 -8.16
C VAL A 119 17.03 23.53 -7.75
N ARG A 120 18.24 24.05 -7.96
CA ARG A 120 19.47 23.36 -7.54
C ARG A 120 19.67 23.41 -6.03
N PHE A 121 19.24 24.49 -5.38
CA PHE A 121 19.32 24.62 -3.93
C PHE A 121 18.35 23.69 -3.21
N ILE A 122 17.22 23.36 -3.86
CA ILE A 122 16.30 22.34 -3.36
C ILE A 122 17.03 21.02 -3.13
N ALA A 123 17.90 20.57 -4.04
CA ALA A 123 18.68 19.34 -3.86
C ALA A 123 19.47 19.34 -2.54
N THR A 124 20.05 20.49 -2.15
CA THR A 124 20.79 20.65 -0.90
C THR A 124 19.86 20.66 0.33
N LEU A 125 18.71 21.30 0.22
CA LEU A 125 17.74 21.42 1.30
C LEU A 125 17.01 20.10 1.57
N SER A 126 16.58 19.41 0.51
CA SER A 126 15.70 18.23 0.56
C SER A 126 16.42 16.89 0.38
N ASP A 127 17.71 16.90 0.02
CA ASP A 127 18.54 15.70 -0.22
C ASP A 127 18.01 14.80 -1.35
N LYS A 128 17.39 15.43 -2.35
CA LYS A 128 16.88 14.79 -3.56
C LYS A 128 17.82 15.01 -4.74
N ASN A 129 17.69 14.16 -5.76
CA ASN A 129 18.30 14.42 -7.05
C ASN A 129 17.45 15.45 -7.80
N VAL A 130 18.09 16.46 -8.39
CA VAL A 130 17.41 17.47 -9.20
C VAL A 130 18.09 17.56 -10.55
N GLU A 131 17.34 17.29 -11.61
CA GLU A 131 17.78 17.36 -13.01
C GLU A 131 16.93 18.36 -13.78
N TRP A 132 17.56 19.14 -14.65
CA TRP A 132 16.86 20.03 -15.59
C TRP A 132 16.86 19.41 -16.98
N ASN A 133 15.67 19.17 -17.53
CA ASN A 133 15.49 18.74 -18.92
C ASN A 133 15.09 19.92 -19.80
N ALA A 134 16.05 20.42 -20.59
CA ALA A 134 15.83 21.57 -21.46
C ALA A 134 14.85 21.30 -22.62
N ALA A 135 14.76 20.06 -23.11
CA ALA A 135 13.86 19.72 -24.22
C ALA A 135 12.39 19.74 -23.78
N LYS A 136 12.11 19.17 -22.60
CA LYS A 136 10.78 19.13 -21.99
C LYS A 136 10.43 20.38 -21.18
N GLN A 137 11.41 21.25 -20.91
CA GLN A 137 11.28 22.38 -19.98
C GLN A 137 10.81 21.93 -18.59
N THR A 138 11.35 20.81 -18.11
CA THR A 138 10.92 20.16 -16.87
C THR A 138 12.07 20.03 -15.89
N VAL A 139 11.83 20.38 -14.63
CA VAL A 139 12.69 20.05 -13.50
C VAL A 139 12.24 18.70 -12.96
N PHE A 140 13.08 17.68 -13.05
CA PHE A 140 12.83 16.37 -12.44
C PHE A 140 13.46 16.35 -11.05
N ILE A 141 12.64 16.04 -10.05
CA ILE A 141 13.05 15.86 -8.66
C ILE A 141 12.78 14.40 -8.31
N THR A 142 13.83 13.65 -8.01
CA THR A 142 13.72 12.23 -7.69
C THR A 142 14.38 11.92 -6.36
N ASP A 143 13.82 10.93 -5.67
CA ASP A 143 14.47 10.35 -4.50
C ASP A 143 15.83 9.77 -4.88
N LYS A 144 16.80 9.88 -3.96
CA LYS A 144 18.06 9.20 -4.13
C LYS A 144 17.80 7.71 -4.05
N ARG A 145 18.16 6.96 -5.10
CA ARG A 145 18.18 5.50 -5.01
C ARG A 145 19.33 5.06 -4.09
N PRO A 146 19.15 3.98 -3.32
CA PRO A 146 20.24 3.44 -2.51
C PRO A 146 21.39 2.98 -3.41
N THR A 147 22.61 3.13 -2.91
CA THR A 147 23.79 2.47 -3.51
C THR A 147 23.66 0.95 -3.35
N LYS A 148 24.41 0.18 -4.15
CA LYS A 148 24.43 -1.30 -4.04
C LYS A 148 24.70 -1.79 -2.62
N ALA A 149 25.60 -1.12 -1.88
CA ALA A 149 25.91 -1.47 -0.50
C ALA A 149 24.74 -1.17 0.46
N GLN A 150 24.03 -0.05 0.24
CA GLN A 150 22.84 0.29 1.02
C GLN A 150 21.68 -0.65 0.71
N THR A 151 21.48 -1.02 -0.56
CA THR A 151 20.50 -2.04 -0.97
C THR A 151 20.80 -3.38 -0.30
N ALA A 152 22.06 -3.83 -0.33
CA ALA A 152 22.46 -5.08 0.33
C ALA A 152 22.19 -5.03 1.83
N ALA A 153 22.49 -3.92 2.50
CA ALA A 153 22.22 -3.77 3.93
C ALA A 153 20.73 -3.75 4.30
N ILE A 154 19.86 -3.25 3.40
CA ILE A 154 18.40 -3.30 3.59
C ILE A 154 17.89 -4.74 3.40
N PHE A 155 18.30 -5.39 2.30
CA PHE A 155 17.87 -6.75 2.00
C PHE A 155 18.42 -7.81 2.96
N ASP A 156 19.57 -7.56 3.59
CA ASP A 156 20.13 -8.39 4.66
C ASP A 156 19.20 -8.50 5.88
N VAL A 157 18.37 -7.48 6.15
CA VAL A 157 17.36 -7.56 7.22
C VAL A 157 16.32 -8.64 6.90
N LEU A 158 15.85 -8.69 5.65
CA LEU A 158 14.89 -9.70 5.19
C LEU A 158 15.52 -11.10 5.14
N ASP A 159 16.77 -11.20 4.68
CA ASP A 159 17.49 -12.48 4.67
C ASP A 159 17.69 -13.03 6.09
N LYS A 160 17.97 -12.15 7.08
CA LYS A 160 18.01 -12.52 8.50
C LYS A 160 16.64 -12.91 9.05
N LEU A 161 15.56 -12.26 8.60
CA LEU A 161 14.20 -12.57 9.01
C LEU A 161 13.83 -14.00 8.61
N ALA A 162 14.04 -14.34 7.33
CA ALA A 162 13.83 -15.69 6.82
C ALA A 162 14.78 -16.73 7.46
N ALA A 163 16.01 -16.35 7.79
CA ALA A 163 16.93 -17.24 8.50
C ALA A 163 16.49 -17.52 9.96
N ALA A 164 15.99 -16.51 10.66
CA ALA A 164 15.45 -16.66 12.01
C ALA A 164 14.18 -17.53 12.01
N GLU A 165 13.30 -17.34 11.03
CA GLU A 165 12.13 -18.21 10.78
C GLU A 165 12.56 -19.67 10.58
N ALA A 166 13.49 -19.92 9.64
CA ALA A 166 13.95 -21.27 9.35
C ALA A 166 14.64 -21.97 10.55
N ALA A 167 15.21 -21.17 11.46
CA ALA A 167 15.85 -21.64 12.68
C ALA A 167 14.91 -21.75 13.90
N ASN A 168 13.63 -21.39 13.74
CA ASN A 168 12.67 -21.23 14.85
C ASN A 168 13.19 -20.27 15.96
N ASP A 169 13.98 -19.27 15.60
CA ASP A 169 14.57 -18.30 16.52
C ASP A 169 13.67 -17.08 16.68
N ALA A 170 12.64 -17.20 17.53
CA ALA A 170 11.69 -16.12 17.77
C ALA A 170 12.36 -14.86 18.36
N ALA A 171 13.40 -15.03 19.18
CA ALA A 171 14.14 -13.91 19.76
C ALA A 171 14.96 -13.17 18.68
N GLY A 172 15.64 -13.91 17.80
CA GLY A 172 16.34 -13.38 16.64
C GLY A 172 15.39 -12.67 15.67
N TYR A 173 14.24 -13.28 15.37
CA TYR A 173 13.19 -12.71 14.54
C TYR A 173 12.71 -11.37 15.11
N ALA A 174 12.27 -11.36 16.37
CA ALA A 174 11.83 -10.14 17.06
C ALA A 174 12.94 -9.08 17.19
N SER A 175 14.22 -9.48 17.15
CA SER A 175 15.37 -8.54 17.21
C SER A 175 15.57 -7.67 15.98
N LEU A 176 14.97 -8.08 14.85
CA LEU A 176 15.03 -7.35 13.59
C LEU A 176 14.02 -6.20 13.53
N PHE A 177 13.11 -6.11 14.50
CA PHE A 177 12.16 -5.00 14.62
C PHE A 177 12.77 -3.80 15.35
N TYR A 178 12.27 -2.61 15.02
CA TYR A 178 12.76 -1.34 15.51
C TYR A 178 12.68 -1.29 17.04
N SER A 179 13.74 -0.84 17.71
CA SER A 179 13.86 -0.96 19.18
C SER A 179 12.83 -0.18 19.98
N GLN A 180 12.31 0.92 19.41
CA GLN A 180 11.23 1.70 20.02
C GLN A 180 9.84 1.24 19.59
N TYR A 181 9.75 0.17 18.79
CA TYR A 181 8.48 -0.47 18.49
C TYR A 181 7.98 -1.15 19.75
N HIS A 182 6.76 -0.82 20.17
CA HIS A 182 6.22 -1.23 21.48
C HIS A 182 5.96 -2.73 21.59
N ASP A 183 5.81 -3.43 20.45
CA ASP A 183 5.22 -4.77 20.42
C ASP A 183 6.25 -5.88 20.14
N ARG A 184 7.54 -5.65 20.40
CA ARG A 184 8.59 -6.66 20.13
C ARG A 184 8.44 -7.94 20.94
N ASP A 185 8.00 -7.83 22.20
CA ASP A 185 7.73 -8.99 23.05
C ASP A 185 6.50 -9.76 22.57
N GLU A 186 5.49 -9.06 22.06
CA GLU A 186 4.31 -9.66 21.45
C GLU A 186 4.66 -10.39 20.14
N ILE A 187 5.45 -9.76 19.26
CA ILE A 187 5.99 -10.40 18.06
C ILE A 187 6.71 -11.68 18.44
N LYS A 188 7.59 -11.64 19.45
CA LYS A 188 8.30 -12.82 19.92
C LYS A 188 7.33 -13.92 20.37
N ALA A 189 6.35 -13.59 21.20
CA ALA A 189 5.36 -14.56 21.70
C ALA A 189 4.54 -15.18 20.55
N ASN A 190 4.12 -14.37 19.58
CA ASN A 190 3.39 -14.84 18.40
C ASN A 190 4.24 -15.77 17.54
N MET A 191 5.52 -15.46 17.34
CA MET A 191 6.45 -16.35 16.63
C MET A 191 6.70 -17.65 17.40
N GLU A 192 6.83 -17.62 18.73
CA GLU A 192 6.96 -18.82 19.56
C GLU A 192 5.72 -19.73 19.44
N ALA A 193 4.52 -19.14 19.48
CA ALA A 193 3.27 -19.87 19.29
C ALA A 193 3.16 -20.47 17.89
N GLN A 194 3.50 -19.71 16.85
CA GLN A 194 3.52 -20.19 15.47
C GLN A 194 4.51 -21.35 15.29
N PHE A 195 5.77 -21.20 15.73
CA PHE A 195 6.80 -22.23 15.59
C PHE A 195 6.45 -23.51 16.35
N ALA A 196 5.67 -23.43 17.42
CA ALA A 196 5.19 -24.60 18.15
C ALA A 196 4.19 -25.44 17.34
N ILE A 197 3.41 -24.82 16.45
CA ILE A 197 2.36 -25.50 15.69
C ILE A 197 2.74 -25.75 14.22
N SER A 198 3.59 -24.93 13.62
CA SER A 198 3.94 -25.02 12.21
C SER A 198 5.35 -24.52 11.94
N GLN A 199 6.11 -25.29 11.17
CA GLN A 199 7.36 -24.83 10.59
C GLN A 199 7.10 -24.49 9.12
N ILE A 200 7.37 -23.24 8.76
CA ILE A 200 7.24 -22.73 7.39
C ILE A 200 8.62 -22.40 6.82
N LYS A 201 8.65 -22.16 5.52
CA LYS A 201 9.81 -21.64 4.82
C LYS A 201 9.38 -20.54 3.87
N THR A 202 9.86 -19.34 4.15
CA THR A 202 9.78 -18.17 3.28
C THR A 202 10.91 -18.18 2.24
N THR A 203 10.55 -17.96 0.98
CA THR A 203 11.49 -17.78 -0.14
C THR A 203 11.13 -16.51 -0.90
N TYR A 204 12.01 -15.52 -0.88
CA TYR A 204 11.83 -14.29 -1.65
C TYR A 204 11.98 -14.56 -3.15
N ILE A 205 10.90 -14.36 -3.91
CA ILE A 205 10.88 -14.43 -5.37
C ILE A 205 11.43 -13.12 -5.94
N ASP A 206 10.96 -11.99 -5.40
CA ASP A 206 11.45 -10.64 -5.72
C ASP A 206 11.61 -9.80 -4.45
N LYS A 207 12.57 -8.86 -4.49
CA LYS A 207 12.76 -7.82 -3.49
C LYS A 207 13.05 -6.50 -4.20
N THR A 208 12.18 -5.52 -4.03
CA THR A 208 12.30 -4.21 -4.67
C THR A 208 12.23 -3.08 -3.65
N ILE A 209 13.18 -2.15 -3.69
CA ILE A 209 13.12 -0.93 -2.87
C ILE A 209 12.27 0.10 -3.63
N ASP A 210 11.07 0.34 -3.11
CA ASP A 210 10.14 1.33 -3.65
C ASP A 210 10.60 2.75 -3.31
N THR A 211 10.75 3.05 -2.02
CA THR A 211 11.26 4.35 -1.54
C THR A 211 12.48 4.19 -0.65
N TYR A 212 13.32 5.22 -0.63
CA TYR A 212 14.55 5.22 0.17
C TYR A 212 14.92 6.63 0.64
N SER A 213 15.39 6.71 1.87
CA SER A 213 16.10 7.84 2.44
C SER A 213 17.25 7.36 3.34
N ASN A 214 17.95 8.30 3.98
CA ASN A 214 19.04 7.94 4.89
C ASN A 214 18.54 7.28 6.19
N SER A 215 17.26 7.44 6.53
CA SER A 215 16.66 6.97 7.79
C SER A 215 15.55 5.95 7.59
N GLU A 216 14.94 5.87 6.41
CA GLU A 216 13.79 5.00 6.13
C GLU A 216 13.91 4.36 4.74
N ALA A 217 13.34 3.17 4.57
CA ALA A 217 13.23 2.50 3.28
C ALA A 217 11.94 1.68 3.24
N VAL A 218 11.25 1.72 2.11
CA VAL A 218 10.09 0.85 1.86
C VAL A 218 10.49 -0.23 0.86
N VAL A 219 10.30 -1.48 1.23
CA VAL A 219 10.63 -2.64 0.42
C VAL A 219 9.36 -3.41 0.11
N VAL A 220 9.11 -3.66 -1.16
CA VAL A 220 8.06 -4.56 -1.62
C VAL A 220 8.68 -5.90 -1.95
N THR A 221 8.08 -6.99 -1.49
CA THR A 221 8.54 -8.35 -1.78
C THR A 221 7.41 -9.18 -2.37
N THR A 222 7.77 -10.14 -3.21
CA THR A 222 6.92 -11.28 -3.53
C THR A 222 7.55 -12.50 -2.89
N GLU A 223 6.78 -13.20 -2.06
CA GLU A 223 7.27 -14.27 -1.19
C GLU A 223 6.49 -15.55 -1.44
N GLN A 224 7.20 -16.65 -1.70
CA GLN A 224 6.63 -17.98 -1.65
C GLN A 224 6.82 -18.54 -0.23
N ILE A 225 5.72 -18.88 0.42
CA ILE A 225 5.71 -19.46 1.76
C ILE A 225 5.17 -20.87 1.70
N LYS A 226 5.96 -21.84 2.19
CA LYS A 226 5.59 -23.25 2.21
C LYS A 226 5.60 -23.80 3.62
N LYS A 227 4.57 -24.56 3.96
CA LYS A 227 4.58 -25.41 5.16
C LYS A 227 5.59 -26.54 4.97
N ILE A 228 6.47 -26.71 5.94
CA ILE A 228 7.49 -27.77 5.97
C ILE A 228 7.05 -28.89 6.91
N SER A 229 6.60 -28.56 8.11
CA SER A 229 6.15 -29.53 9.12
C SER A 229 5.24 -28.88 10.16
N GLY A 230 4.77 -29.65 11.13
CA GLY A 230 3.90 -29.19 12.21
C GLY A 230 2.42 -29.55 12.03
N SER A 231 1.68 -29.49 13.13
CA SER A 231 0.28 -29.89 13.23
C SER A 231 -0.73 -28.80 12.90
N GLY A 232 -0.37 -27.52 13.03
CA GLY A 232 -1.25 -26.38 12.72
C GLY A 232 -1.49 -26.27 11.22
N PHE A 233 -2.69 -25.88 10.82
CA PHE A 233 -3.03 -25.69 9.42
C PHE A 233 -2.27 -24.51 8.83
N TYR A 234 -1.74 -24.67 7.61
CA TYR A 234 -1.07 -23.56 6.93
C TYR A 234 -1.15 -23.76 5.41
N PRO A 235 -1.83 -22.87 4.67
CA PRO A 235 -1.84 -22.88 3.21
C PRO A 235 -0.48 -22.52 2.62
N ASN A 236 0.02 -23.34 1.69
CA ASN A 236 1.14 -22.92 0.84
C ASN A 236 0.68 -21.74 -0.01
N ASN A 237 1.39 -20.63 0.03
CA ASN A 237 0.94 -19.39 -0.59
C ASN A 237 2.08 -18.62 -1.26
N GLU A 238 1.67 -17.70 -2.13
CA GLU A 238 2.47 -16.59 -2.61
C GLU A 238 1.81 -15.32 -2.09
N SER A 239 2.59 -14.47 -1.43
CA SER A 239 2.11 -13.24 -0.80
C SER A 239 2.98 -12.06 -1.21
N GLU A 240 2.36 -10.90 -1.38
CA GLU A 240 3.07 -9.62 -1.50
C GLU A 240 3.08 -8.91 -0.16
N TYR A 241 4.27 -8.47 0.29
CA TYR A 241 4.43 -7.71 1.52
C TYR A 241 5.09 -6.37 1.25
N VAL A 242 4.67 -5.36 2.02
CA VAL A 242 5.32 -4.06 2.12
C VAL A 242 5.99 -3.97 3.49
N TYR A 243 7.31 -3.88 3.48
CA TYR A 243 8.12 -3.67 4.68
C TYR A 243 8.51 -2.20 4.76
N THR A 244 8.18 -1.55 5.86
CA THR A 244 8.79 -0.26 6.21
C THR A 244 9.97 -0.53 7.12
N LEU A 245 11.19 -0.16 6.70
CA LEU A 245 12.40 -0.27 7.50
C LEU A 245 12.87 1.10 7.96
N ARG A 246 13.29 1.19 9.22
CA ARG A 246 13.87 2.38 9.82
C ARG A 246 15.29 2.10 10.31
N LYS A 247 16.17 3.07 10.11
CA LYS A 247 17.54 3.03 10.61
C LYS A 247 17.58 3.43 12.08
N GLU A 248 18.22 2.60 12.89
CA GLU A 248 18.54 2.89 14.28
C GLU A 248 19.56 4.01 14.40
N LYS A 249 19.68 4.61 15.59
CA LYS A 249 20.74 5.60 15.87
C LYS A 249 22.15 5.02 15.69
N THR A 250 22.29 3.70 15.85
CA THR A 250 23.53 2.94 15.61
C THR A 250 23.87 2.78 14.12
N GLY A 251 22.91 3.07 13.24
CA GLY A 251 23.07 2.97 11.78
C GLY A 251 22.53 1.69 11.15
N GLU A 252 22.05 0.74 11.97
CA GLU A 252 21.51 -0.53 11.50
C GLU A 252 20.04 -0.40 11.05
N TRP A 253 19.67 -1.08 9.99
CA TRP A 253 18.26 -1.15 9.56
C TRP A 253 17.47 -2.11 10.44
N ARG A 254 16.22 -1.74 10.72
CA ARG A 254 15.24 -2.54 11.48
C ARG A 254 13.85 -2.39 10.86
N ILE A 255 13.04 -3.42 10.97
CA ILE A 255 11.66 -3.44 10.51
C ILE A 255 10.81 -2.57 11.43
N LEU A 256 10.08 -1.62 10.87
CA LEU A 256 9.11 -0.78 11.56
C LEU A 256 7.69 -1.33 11.39
N SER A 257 7.33 -1.78 10.19
CA SER A 257 6.06 -2.45 9.90
C SER A 257 6.23 -3.50 8.80
N ILE A 258 5.29 -4.45 8.80
CA ILE A 258 5.10 -5.43 7.74
C ILE A 258 3.60 -5.41 7.42
N ASP A 259 3.26 -5.14 6.17
CA ASP A 259 1.89 -5.02 5.72
C ASP A 259 1.66 -5.98 4.55
N GLN A 260 0.85 -7.02 4.75
CA GLN A 260 0.49 -7.97 3.70
C GLN A 260 -0.50 -7.32 2.72
N GLN A 261 -0.12 -7.26 1.44
CA GLN A 261 -0.96 -6.66 0.39
C GLN A 261 -1.80 -7.69 -0.34
N SER A 262 -1.27 -8.91 -0.47
CA SER A 262 -1.97 -10.00 -1.14
C SER A 262 -1.61 -11.34 -0.51
N PHE A 263 -2.50 -12.30 -0.71
CA PHE A 263 -2.35 -13.68 -0.34
C PHE A 263 -2.99 -14.55 -1.41
N THR A 264 -2.23 -15.47 -1.98
CA THR A 264 -2.74 -16.42 -2.99
C THR A 264 -2.29 -17.82 -2.65
N VAL A 265 -3.23 -18.75 -2.49
CA VAL A 265 -2.89 -20.17 -2.31
C VAL A 265 -2.26 -20.72 -3.59
N THR A 266 -1.12 -21.39 -3.45
CA THR A 266 -0.33 -21.93 -4.59
C THR A 266 -0.54 -23.42 -4.81
N ASP A 267 -1.12 -24.14 -3.84
CA ASP A 267 -1.41 -25.57 -3.93
C ASP A 267 -2.73 -25.89 -3.20
N VAL A 268 -3.85 -25.75 -3.92
CA VAL A 268 -5.20 -25.99 -3.42
C VAL A 268 -5.39 -27.44 -2.95
N ASP A 269 -4.81 -28.40 -3.67
CA ASP A 269 -4.91 -29.82 -3.30
C ASP A 269 -4.23 -30.12 -1.97
N SER A 270 -3.15 -29.40 -1.64
CA SER A 270 -2.45 -29.55 -0.35
C SER A 270 -3.30 -29.15 0.84
N LEU A 271 -4.28 -28.25 0.69
CA LEU A 271 -5.14 -27.82 1.80
C LEU A 271 -5.89 -29.01 2.38
N TRP A 272 -6.49 -29.82 1.51
CA TRP A 272 -7.30 -30.98 1.89
C TRP A 272 -6.48 -32.13 2.49
N LYS A 273 -5.18 -32.19 2.21
CA LYS A 273 -4.28 -33.21 2.77
C LYS A 273 -3.92 -32.92 4.23
N GLN A 274 -4.32 -31.76 4.75
CA GLN A 274 -4.10 -31.35 6.14
C GLN A 274 -5.29 -31.69 7.05
N GLU A 275 -6.29 -32.45 6.59
CA GLU A 275 -7.39 -32.93 7.45
C GLU A 275 -6.82 -33.69 8.66
N VAL A 276 -7.23 -33.27 9.87
CA VAL A 276 -6.83 -33.91 11.11
C VAL A 276 -7.80 -35.05 11.46
N GLN A 277 -7.31 -36.00 12.25
CA GLN A 277 -8.18 -37.01 12.84
C GLN A 277 -9.04 -36.37 13.93
N ALA A 278 -10.36 -36.35 13.70
CA ALA A 278 -11.35 -35.84 14.66
C ALA A 278 -12.17 -37.01 15.24
N PRO A 279 -12.56 -36.97 16.53
CA PRO A 279 -13.53 -37.91 17.09
C PRO A 279 -14.85 -37.90 16.31
N ASP A 280 -15.48 -39.06 16.14
CA ASP A 280 -16.75 -39.20 15.39
C ASP A 280 -17.86 -38.27 15.92
N ALA A 281 -17.87 -38.03 17.22
CA ALA A 281 -18.81 -37.12 17.88
C ALA A 281 -18.62 -35.67 17.41
N ASP A 282 -17.39 -35.15 17.42
CA ASP A 282 -17.10 -33.79 16.96
C ASP A 282 -17.34 -33.66 15.45
N LYS A 283 -16.89 -34.65 14.66
CA LYS A 283 -17.10 -34.66 13.20
C LYS A 283 -18.59 -34.65 12.84
N THR A 284 -19.41 -35.43 13.55
CA THR A 284 -20.86 -35.45 13.33
C THR A 284 -21.51 -34.12 13.72
N ALA A 285 -21.14 -33.56 14.87
CA ALA A 285 -21.72 -32.31 15.36
C ALA A 285 -21.35 -31.11 14.47
N ILE A 286 -20.10 -31.00 14.04
CA ILE A 286 -19.63 -29.92 13.16
C ILE A 286 -20.30 -30.02 11.78
N ASN A 287 -20.41 -31.23 11.20
CA ASN A 287 -21.11 -31.41 9.93
C ASN A 287 -22.61 -31.10 10.04
N ALA A 288 -23.25 -31.43 11.16
CA ALA A 288 -24.65 -31.07 11.39
C ALA A 288 -24.82 -29.54 11.44
N LEU A 289 -23.97 -28.84 12.20
CA LEU A 289 -23.97 -27.38 12.29
C LEU A 289 -23.76 -26.72 10.91
N LEU A 290 -22.80 -27.20 10.11
CA LEU A 290 -22.56 -26.70 8.76
C LEU A 290 -23.80 -26.86 7.88
N ASN A 291 -24.44 -28.03 7.91
CA ASN A 291 -25.65 -28.28 7.13
C ASN A 291 -26.82 -27.40 7.57
N ASP A 292 -26.97 -27.16 8.89
CA ASP A 292 -27.98 -26.25 9.42
C ASP A 292 -27.75 -24.81 8.94
N GLN A 293 -26.50 -24.35 8.88
CA GLN A 293 -26.17 -23.02 8.38
C GLN A 293 -26.44 -22.88 6.88
N ILE A 294 -26.00 -23.85 6.06
CA ILE A 294 -26.27 -23.88 4.62
C ILE A 294 -27.79 -23.85 4.37
N LYS A 295 -28.54 -24.66 5.12
CA LYS A 295 -30.01 -24.70 5.02
C LYS A 295 -30.64 -23.36 5.40
N ALA A 296 -30.16 -22.72 6.46
CA ALA A 296 -30.62 -21.41 6.86
C ALA A 296 -30.41 -20.37 5.76
N ILE A 297 -29.20 -20.33 5.17
CA ILE A 297 -28.84 -19.41 4.08
C ILE A 297 -29.69 -19.68 2.84
N ASN A 298 -29.79 -20.93 2.38
CA ASN A 298 -30.56 -21.29 1.19
C ASN A 298 -32.07 -21.05 1.32
N SER A 299 -32.58 -20.91 2.56
CA SER A 299 -33.98 -20.59 2.84
C SER A 299 -34.18 -19.15 3.29
N SER A 300 -33.14 -18.31 3.22
CA SER A 300 -33.14 -16.92 3.69
C SER A 300 -33.68 -16.77 5.12
N ASN A 301 -33.42 -17.76 5.99
CA ASN A 301 -33.95 -17.81 7.35
C ASN A 301 -32.94 -17.24 8.34
N ILE A 302 -33.10 -15.95 8.67
CA ILE A 302 -32.17 -15.23 9.52
C ILE A 302 -32.12 -15.73 10.97
N ASP A 303 -33.24 -16.21 11.52
CA ASP A 303 -33.27 -16.74 12.89
C ASP A 303 -32.53 -18.08 12.97
N ALA A 304 -32.69 -18.93 11.95
CA ALA A 304 -31.94 -20.18 11.84
C ALA A 304 -30.44 -19.93 11.62
N TYR A 305 -30.09 -18.92 10.81
CA TYR A 305 -28.70 -18.54 10.58
C TYR A 305 -28.04 -18.08 11.88
N ARG A 306 -28.68 -17.15 12.59
CA ARG A 306 -28.24 -16.68 13.92
C ARG A 306 -28.01 -17.83 14.91
N ALA A 307 -28.87 -18.84 14.90
CA ALA A 307 -28.75 -19.98 15.81
C ALA A 307 -27.50 -20.85 15.57
N THR A 308 -26.81 -20.70 14.42
CA THR A 308 -25.55 -21.39 14.12
C THR A 308 -24.31 -20.64 14.59
N LEU A 309 -24.46 -19.36 14.95
CA LEU A 309 -23.36 -18.48 15.31
C LEU A 309 -23.14 -18.44 16.83
N ASN A 310 -21.93 -18.09 17.24
CA ASN A 310 -21.59 -17.83 18.63
C ASN A 310 -22.42 -16.64 19.15
N PRO A 311 -23.31 -16.85 20.14
CA PRO A 311 -24.20 -15.79 20.63
C PRO A 311 -23.46 -14.69 21.41
N SER A 312 -22.17 -14.89 21.70
CA SER A 312 -21.31 -13.92 22.38
C SER A 312 -20.22 -13.36 21.46
N ALA A 313 -20.30 -13.59 20.14
CA ALA A 313 -19.36 -13.00 19.20
C ALA A 313 -19.55 -11.48 19.15
N ASP A 314 -18.43 -10.76 19.17
CA ASP A 314 -18.43 -9.31 18.92
C ASP A 314 -18.83 -9.04 17.47
N GLY A 315 -19.68 -8.04 17.24
CA GLY A 315 -20.22 -7.75 15.90
C GLY A 315 -21.36 -8.67 15.42
N LEU A 316 -21.88 -9.59 16.24
CA LEU A 316 -22.98 -10.50 15.83
C LEU A 316 -24.21 -9.77 15.29
N GLU A 317 -24.64 -8.68 15.93
CA GLU A 317 -25.83 -7.97 15.49
C GLU A 317 -25.63 -7.29 14.13
N ASP A 318 -24.42 -6.78 13.87
CA ASP A 318 -24.07 -6.16 12.59
C ASP A 318 -24.06 -7.21 11.47
N ASP A 319 -23.44 -8.37 11.72
CA ASP A 319 -23.44 -9.51 10.80
C ASP A 319 -24.85 -9.99 10.45
N ILE A 320 -25.74 -10.05 11.45
CA ILE A 320 -27.15 -10.42 11.21
C ILE A 320 -27.90 -9.38 10.39
N VAL A 321 -27.62 -8.08 10.60
CA VAL A 321 -28.20 -7.01 9.79
C VAL A 321 -27.70 -7.09 8.34
N ASP A 322 -26.41 -7.34 8.14
CA ASP A 322 -25.79 -7.46 6.83
C ASP A 322 -26.33 -8.69 6.07
N MET A 323 -26.38 -9.85 6.73
CA MET A 323 -26.93 -11.08 6.14
C MET A 323 -28.42 -10.94 5.80
N LYS A 324 -29.21 -10.29 6.67
CA LYS A 324 -30.62 -10.00 6.36
C LYS A 324 -30.74 -9.10 5.14
N SER A 325 -29.91 -8.07 5.06
CA SER A 325 -29.90 -7.16 3.90
C SER A 325 -29.53 -7.90 2.62
N ALA A 326 -28.59 -8.84 2.69
CA ALA A 326 -28.25 -9.72 1.57
C ALA A 326 -29.44 -10.60 1.16
N PHE A 327 -30.14 -11.23 2.11
CA PHE A 327 -31.33 -12.04 1.82
C PHE A 327 -32.48 -11.25 1.19
N ASP A 328 -32.64 -9.98 1.54
CA ASP A 328 -33.64 -9.09 0.94
C ASP A 328 -33.25 -8.63 -0.47
N ALA A 329 -31.95 -8.60 -0.79
CA ALA A 329 -31.42 -8.09 -2.05
C ALA A 329 -31.21 -9.18 -3.11
N ILE A 330 -30.76 -10.38 -2.70
CA ILE A 330 -30.34 -11.45 -3.60
C ILE A 330 -30.82 -12.82 -3.11
N THR A 331 -31.03 -13.72 -4.07
CA THR A 331 -31.17 -15.15 -3.78
C THR A 331 -29.79 -15.78 -3.70
N LEU A 332 -29.44 -16.30 -2.53
CA LEU A 332 -28.22 -17.06 -2.29
C LEU A 332 -28.54 -18.56 -2.31
N THR A 333 -27.79 -19.33 -3.09
CA THR A 333 -27.81 -20.80 -3.05
C THR A 333 -26.38 -21.31 -2.86
N MET A 334 -26.14 -21.96 -1.73
CA MET A 334 -24.88 -22.59 -1.37
C MET A 334 -25.02 -24.11 -1.45
N THR A 335 -24.05 -24.75 -2.10
CA THR A 335 -23.94 -26.22 -2.17
C THR A 335 -22.56 -26.64 -1.67
N LEU A 336 -22.54 -27.46 -0.62
CA LEU A 336 -21.30 -28.06 -0.10
C LEU A 336 -20.77 -29.10 -1.08
N GLU A 337 -19.53 -28.91 -1.52
CA GLU A 337 -18.82 -29.88 -2.34
C GLU A 337 -17.87 -30.74 -1.50
N LYS A 338 -17.20 -30.12 -0.52
CA LYS A 338 -16.19 -30.77 0.31
C LYS A 338 -16.02 -30.05 1.64
N SER A 339 -15.73 -30.80 2.70
CA SER A 339 -15.30 -30.23 3.99
C SER A 339 -14.20 -31.08 4.61
N ALA A 340 -13.36 -30.44 5.43
CA ALA A 340 -12.30 -31.08 6.21
C ALA A 340 -12.06 -30.31 7.51
N ILE A 341 -11.98 -31.02 8.64
CA ILE A 341 -11.53 -30.41 9.91
C ILE A 341 -10.01 -30.35 9.82
N VAL A 342 -9.44 -29.15 9.83
CA VAL A 342 -7.99 -28.95 9.65
C VAL A 342 -7.29 -28.58 10.96
N GLU A 343 -8.04 -28.10 11.95
CA GLU A 343 -7.57 -27.96 13.33
C GLU A 343 -8.66 -28.36 14.30
N LEU A 344 -8.28 -29.01 15.41
CA LEU A 344 -9.19 -29.40 16.47
C LEU A 344 -8.49 -29.39 17.82
N ASN A 345 -9.00 -28.56 18.73
CA ASN A 345 -8.66 -28.53 20.15
C ASN A 345 -9.93 -28.84 20.97
N ASP A 346 -9.79 -28.90 22.31
CA ASP A 346 -10.92 -29.23 23.19
C ASP A 346 -12.15 -28.34 22.96
N ASN A 347 -11.92 -27.03 22.73
CA ASN A 347 -12.96 -26.00 22.64
C ASN A 347 -12.95 -25.18 21.35
N SER A 348 -12.02 -25.43 20.41
CA SER A 348 -11.93 -24.68 19.15
C SER A 348 -11.66 -25.62 17.98
N ALA A 349 -12.13 -25.26 16.79
CA ALA A 349 -11.85 -25.99 15.57
C ALA A 349 -11.76 -25.03 14.37
N VAL A 350 -11.03 -25.45 13.34
CA VAL A 350 -11.03 -24.81 12.01
C VAL A 350 -11.56 -25.82 11.01
N LEU A 351 -12.63 -25.44 10.32
CA LEU A 351 -13.29 -26.23 9.29
C LEU A 351 -13.02 -25.60 7.93
N LEU A 352 -12.32 -26.33 7.08
CA LEU A 352 -12.15 -25.96 5.68
C LEU A 352 -13.38 -26.44 4.90
N THR A 353 -13.97 -25.57 4.09
CA THR A 353 -15.12 -25.90 3.23
C THR A 353 -14.87 -25.49 1.80
N GLN A 354 -15.39 -26.28 0.85
CA GLN A 354 -15.49 -25.92 -0.55
C GLN A 354 -16.96 -25.83 -0.91
N MET A 355 -17.40 -24.66 -1.34
CA MET A 355 -18.79 -24.38 -1.66
C MET A 355 -18.90 -23.92 -3.10
N THR A 356 -19.90 -24.43 -3.82
CA THR A 356 -20.43 -23.72 -4.99
C THR A 356 -21.52 -22.76 -4.51
N ILE A 357 -21.34 -21.48 -4.82
CA ILE A 357 -22.26 -20.40 -4.46
C ILE A 357 -22.85 -19.83 -5.74
N ASN A 358 -24.17 -19.86 -5.85
CA ASN A 358 -24.92 -19.12 -6.84
C ASN A 358 -25.56 -17.90 -6.15
N GLN A 359 -25.26 -16.72 -6.66
CA GLN A 359 -25.90 -15.48 -6.27
C GLN A 359 -26.75 -15.00 -7.44
N LYS A 360 -27.98 -14.63 -7.17
CA LYS A 360 -28.90 -14.16 -8.19
C LYS A 360 -29.69 -12.96 -7.70
N ASP A 361 -29.66 -11.89 -8.46
CA ASP A 361 -30.56 -10.75 -8.30
C ASP A 361 -31.63 -10.76 -9.42
N ASP A 362 -32.37 -9.66 -9.55
CA ASP A 362 -33.42 -9.53 -10.57
C ASP A 362 -32.90 -9.51 -12.02
N GLN A 363 -31.61 -9.19 -12.23
CA GLN A 363 -31.01 -8.95 -13.54
C GLN A 363 -30.01 -10.04 -13.91
N ASP A 364 -29.14 -10.41 -12.98
CA ASP A 364 -27.96 -11.23 -13.21
C ASP A 364 -27.92 -12.43 -12.25
N SER A 365 -27.19 -13.45 -12.69
CA SER A 365 -26.85 -14.62 -11.88
C SER A 365 -25.38 -14.92 -12.06
N PHE A 366 -24.69 -15.08 -10.94
CA PHE A 366 -23.27 -15.39 -10.90
C PHE A 366 -23.03 -16.64 -10.07
N THR A 367 -22.21 -17.54 -10.58
CA THR A 367 -21.86 -18.77 -9.88
C THR A 367 -20.35 -18.85 -9.76
N TYR A 368 -19.88 -19.13 -8.56
CA TYR A 368 -18.47 -19.30 -8.28
C TYR A 368 -18.27 -20.39 -7.24
N ARG A 369 -17.07 -20.95 -7.22
CA ARG A 369 -16.60 -21.87 -6.19
C ARG A 369 -15.70 -21.11 -5.24
N THR A 370 -15.85 -21.34 -3.94
CA THR A 370 -14.96 -20.80 -2.91
C THR A 370 -14.39 -21.92 -2.04
N ILE A 371 -13.18 -21.71 -1.50
CA ILE A 371 -12.62 -22.48 -0.40
C ILE A 371 -12.43 -21.52 0.78
N THR A 372 -13.03 -21.85 1.91
CA THR A 372 -13.14 -20.95 3.07
C THR A 372 -12.76 -21.69 4.36
N GLU A 373 -11.98 -21.03 5.22
CA GLU A 373 -11.77 -21.41 6.61
C GLU A 373 -12.90 -20.85 7.47
N MET A 374 -13.58 -21.75 8.17
CA MET A 374 -14.61 -21.40 9.14
C MET A 374 -14.09 -21.71 10.54
N TYR A 375 -14.17 -20.74 11.43
CA TYR A 375 -13.73 -20.87 12.81
C TYR A 375 -14.89 -21.30 13.71
N LEU A 376 -14.64 -22.23 14.63
CA LEU A 376 -15.66 -22.75 15.54
C LEU A 376 -15.17 -22.73 16.98
N THR A 377 -16.12 -22.54 17.90
CA THR A 377 -15.89 -22.64 19.34
C THR A 377 -16.96 -23.53 20.00
N LYS A 378 -16.65 -24.12 21.15
CA LYS A 378 -17.65 -24.77 22.00
C LYS A 378 -18.28 -23.77 22.98
N LYS A 379 -19.61 -23.64 22.93
CA LYS A 379 -20.43 -22.96 23.95
C LYS A 379 -21.37 -23.97 24.58
N ASP A 380 -21.31 -24.10 25.90
CA ASP A 380 -22.11 -25.07 26.67
C ASP A 380 -22.05 -26.51 26.10
N GLY A 381 -20.86 -26.92 25.66
CA GLY A 381 -20.59 -28.24 25.08
C GLY A 381 -21.08 -28.44 23.64
N LYS A 382 -21.59 -27.40 22.97
CA LYS A 382 -22.02 -27.43 21.57
C LYS A 382 -21.13 -26.57 20.69
N TRP A 383 -20.83 -27.05 19.49
CA TRP A 383 -20.13 -26.29 18.47
C TRP A 383 -21.02 -25.18 17.92
N VAL A 384 -20.44 -24.01 17.73
CA VAL A 384 -21.02 -22.84 17.05
C VAL A 384 -19.95 -22.18 16.19
N PHE A 385 -20.35 -21.52 15.10
CA PHE A 385 -19.43 -20.76 14.26
C PHE A 385 -19.06 -19.43 14.91
N GLU A 386 -17.80 -19.06 14.85
CA GLU A 386 -17.37 -17.68 15.05
C GLU A 386 -17.62 -16.87 13.76
N LEU A 387 -17.58 -15.55 13.89
CA LEU A 387 -17.71 -14.64 12.74
C LEU A 387 -16.40 -14.55 11.95
N SER A 388 -16.48 -13.88 10.79
CA SER A 388 -15.32 -13.56 9.94
C SER A 388 -14.57 -14.79 9.43
N PRO A 389 -15.23 -15.66 8.63
CA PRO A 389 -14.52 -16.72 7.93
C PRO A 389 -13.45 -16.14 6.99
N THR A 390 -12.43 -16.94 6.66
CA THR A 390 -11.33 -16.51 5.79
C THR A 390 -11.43 -17.23 4.45
N ASP A 391 -11.64 -16.47 3.37
CA ASP A 391 -11.60 -17.01 2.01
C ASP A 391 -10.15 -17.25 1.58
N LEU A 392 -9.85 -18.47 1.16
CA LEU A 392 -8.53 -18.89 0.70
C LEU A 392 -8.42 -18.94 -0.82
N TYR A 393 -9.53 -19.19 -1.50
CA TYR A 393 -9.56 -19.37 -2.94
C TYR A 393 -10.97 -19.11 -3.47
N ALA A 394 -11.08 -18.49 -4.64
CA ALA A 394 -12.33 -18.37 -5.37
C ALA A 394 -12.10 -18.49 -6.88
N GLU A 395 -13.04 -19.11 -7.59
CA GLU A 395 -13.05 -19.20 -9.06
C GLU A 395 -14.46 -19.12 -9.62
N ASP A 396 -14.63 -18.45 -10.76
CA ASP A 396 -15.90 -18.36 -11.48
C ASP A 396 -16.21 -19.69 -12.19
N LEU A 397 -17.49 -20.08 -12.25
CA LEU A 397 -17.95 -21.35 -12.85
C LEU A 397 -18.75 -21.21 -14.15
#